data_AF-A0A2N5JZN9-F1
#
_entry.id   AF-A0A2N5JZN9-F1
#
_cell.length_a   1.000
_cell.length_b   1.000
_cell.length_c   1.000
_cell.angle_alpha   90.00
_cell.angle_beta   90.00
_cell.angle_gamma   90.00
#
_symmetry.space_group_name_H-M   'P 1'
#
loop_
_entity.id
_entity.type
_entity.pdbx_description
1 polymer ?
#
loop_
_entity_poly.entity_id
_entity_poly.type
_entity_poly.pdbx_seq_one_letter_code
_entity_poly.pdbx_strand_id
1 'polypeptide(L)' 'MAFQSALAGIMLAAELVADAGKLRRGQMPVRTSLNMLQPLGTHLSFAVGKHPSGMCICQDRDYIAAYDGKYGAEQL' A
#
# COMPACT_ATOMS: atom_id res chain seq x y z
N MET A 1 -21.54 -12.64 15.72
CA MET A 1 -20.63 -11.51 15.41
C MET A 1 -19.48 -11.35 16.42
N ALA A 2 -18.92 -12.44 16.98
CA ALA A 2 -17.76 -12.39 17.89
C ALA A 2 -16.46 -12.96 17.27
N PHE A 3 -16.58 -13.69 16.15
CA PHE A 3 -15.43 -14.28 15.48
C PHE A 3 -14.61 -13.23 14.72
N GLN A 4 -15.25 -12.15 14.26
CA GLN A 4 -14.57 -11.05 13.57
C GLN A 4 -13.71 -10.19 14.52
N SER A 5 -14.09 -10.05 15.79
CA SER A 5 -13.27 -9.34 16.79
C SER A 5 -12.08 -10.15 17.27
N ALA A 6 -12.22 -11.47 17.41
CA ALA A 6 -11.08 -12.35 17.69
C ALA A 6 -10.04 -12.36 16.55
N LEU A 7 -10.52 -12.41 15.30
CA LEU A 7 -9.65 -12.37 14.11
C LEU A 7 -8.92 -11.02 14.01
N ALA A 8 -9.59 -9.90 14.33
CA ALA A 8 -8.94 -8.59 14.38
C ALA A 8 -7.77 -8.56 15.39
N GLY A 9 -7.93 -9.19 16.56
CA GLY A 9 -6.85 -9.32 17.55
C GLY A 9 -5.65 -10.14 17.04
N ILE A 10 -5.93 -11.25 16.34
CA ILE A 10 -4.88 -12.09 15.74
C ILE A 10 -4.12 -11.34 14.64
N MET A 11 -4.83 -10.59 13.78
CA MET A 11 -4.20 -9.77 12.75
C MET A 11 -3.32 -8.67 13.35
N LEU A 12 -3.76 -8.02 14.44
CA LEU A 12 -2.97 -7.02 15.14
C LEU A 12 -1.70 -7.63 15.75
N ALA A 13 -1.81 -8.80 16.40
CA ALA A 13 -0.66 -9.49 16.97
C ALA A 13 0.35 -9.90 15.89
N ALA A 14 -0.13 -10.39 14.74
CA ALA A 14 0.72 -10.73 13.60
C ALA A 14 1.45 -9.50 13.04
N GLU A 15 0.75 -8.36 12.97
CA GLU A 15 1.31 -7.09 12.51
C GLU A 15 2.43 -6.58 13.44
N LEU A 16 2.25 -6.67 14.76
CA LEU A 16 3.27 -6.30 15.75
C LEU A 16 4.53 -7.16 15.63
N VAL A 17 4.37 -8.47 15.43
CA VAL A 17 5.51 -9.38 15.22
C VAL A 17 6.23 -9.07 13.91
N ALA A 18 5.48 -8.78 12.85
CA ALA A 18 6.05 -8.43 11.55
C ALA A 18 6.86 -7.12 11.61
N ASP A 19 6.37 -6.13 12.35
CA ASP A 19 7.04 -4.84 12.54
C ASP A 19 8.30 -4.97 13.42
N ALA A 20 8.18 -5.61 14.59
CA ALA A 20 9.30 -5.83 15.50
C ALA A 20 10.44 -6.65 14.85
N GLY A 21 10.10 -7.63 14.02
CA GLY A 21 11.07 -8.44 13.28
C GLY A 21 11.57 -7.80 11.99
N LYS A 22 11.11 -6.60 11.62
CA LYS A 22 11.35 -5.97 10.30
C LYS A 22 11.13 -6.96 9.14
N LEU A 23 10.11 -7.81 9.26
CA LEU A 23 9.86 -8.93 8.34
C LEU A 23 9.33 -8.47 6.97
N ARG A 24 8.96 -7.20 6.85
CA ARG A 24 8.59 -6.57 5.57
C ARG A 24 9.84 -6.33 4.73
N ARG A 25 10.08 -7.22 3.77
CA ARG A 25 11.27 -7.21 2.91
C ARG A 25 11.24 -6.20 1.74
N GLY A 26 10.19 -5.38 1.62
CA GLY A 26 10.07 -4.38 0.56
C GLY A 26 9.52 -3.06 1.06
N GLN A 27 9.99 -1.94 0.48
CA GLN A 27 9.34 -0.64 0.67
C GLN A 27 7.91 -0.73 0.14
N MET A 28 6.94 -0.45 1.01
CA MET A 28 5.54 -0.35 0.58
C MET A 28 5.43 0.80 -0.41
N PRO A 29 4.76 0.60 -1.56
CA PRO A 29 4.54 1.69 -2.50
C PRO A 29 3.77 2.81 -1.81
N VAL A 30 4.30 4.02 -1.93
CA VAL A 30 3.75 5.21 -1.31
C VAL A 30 2.62 5.73 -2.19
N ARG A 31 1.43 5.91 -1.60
CA ARG A 31 0.29 6.55 -2.27
C ARG A 31 0.15 7.97 -1.74
N THR A 32 0.13 8.93 -2.66
CA THR A 32 -0.23 10.31 -2.33
C THR A 32 -1.72 10.50 -2.59
N SER A 33 -2.50 10.87 -1.56
CA SER A 33 -3.89 11.24 -1.77
C SER A 33 -4.38 12.26 -0.76
N LEU A 34 -5.32 13.09 -1.18
CA LEU A 34 -5.93 14.12 -0.35
C LEU A 34 -7.20 13.55 0.29
N ASN A 35 -7.18 13.38 1.61
CA ASN A 35 -8.40 13.12 2.36
C ASN A 35 -9.14 14.44 2.62
N MET A 36 -10.23 14.68 1.88
CA MET A 36 -11.01 15.92 2.00
C MET A 36 -11.72 16.08 3.36
N LEU A 37 -11.82 14.99 4.15
CA LEU A 37 -12.40 15.02 5.49
C LEU A 37 -11.36 15.33 6.58
N GLN A 38 -10.09 15.51 6.20
CA GLN A 38 -9.00 15.82 7.12
C GLN A 38 -8.33 17.15 6.74
N PRO A 39 -7.81 17.91 7.72
CA PRO A 39 -6.96 19.06 7.43
C PRO A 39 -5.77 18.64 6.56
N LEU A 40 -5.44 19.46 5.56
CA LEU A 40 -4.30 19.20 4.69
C LEU A 40 -3.01 19.23 5.52
N GLY A 41 -2.39 18.06 5.70
CA GLY A 41 -1.11 17.91 6.39
C GLY A 41 0.09 18.19 5.48
N THR A 42 1.28 18.35 6.07
CA THR A 42 2.55 18.53 5.35
C THR A 42 3.01 17.30 4.57
N HIS A 43 2.50 16.12 4.93
CA HIS A 43 2.79 14.85 4.24
C HIS A 43 1.49 14.22 3.73
N LEU A 44 1.30 14.29 2.41
CA LEU A 44 0.12 13.76 1.70
C LEU A 44 0.27 12.29 1.28
N SER A 45 1.41 11.71 1.63
CA SER A 45 1.89 10.40 1.22
C SER A 45 1.77 9.40 2.37
N PHE A 46 1.10 8.28 2.13
CA PHE A 46 1.00 7.18 3.08
C PHE A 46 1.30 5.84 2.41
N ALA A 47 1.90 4.92 3.16
CA ALA A 47 2.19 3.57 2.68
C ALA A 47 0.88 2.79 2.50
N VAL A 48 0.62 2.29 1.29
CA VAL A 48 -0.57 1.48 1.01
C VAL A 48 -0.20 0.25 0.22
N GLY A 49 -0.67 -0.91 0.66
CA GLY A 49 -0.57 -2.14 -0.10
C GLY A 49 -1.50 -2.09 -1.32
N LYS A 50 -1.08 -2.67 -2.45
CA LYS A 50 -1.98 -2.79 -3.61
C LYS A 50 -3.20 -3.65 -3.23
N HIS A 51 -4.39 -3.27 -3.72
CA HIS A 51 -5.62 -4.00 -3.42
C HIS A 51 -5.59 -5.41 -4.04
N PRO A 52 -6.06 -6.48 -3.35
CA PRO A 52 -5.94 -7.85 -3.85
C PRO A 52 -6.86 -8.18 -5.03
N SER A 53 -7.84 -7.32 -5.35
CA SER A 53 -8.81 -7.59 -6.42
C SER A 53 -8.27 -7.51 -7.84
N GLY A 54 -7.04 -7.01 -8.04
CA GLY A 54 -6.49 -6.78 -9.38
C GLY A 54 -7.12 -5.58 -10.12
N MET A 55 -8.05 -4.86 -9.51
CA MET A 55 -8.77 -3.75 -10.14
C MET A 55 -8.02 -2.41 -10.08
N CYS A 56 -6.86 -2.36 -9.42
CA CYS A 56 -6.08 -1.13 -9.42
C CYS A 56 -5.43 -0.94 -10.79
N ILE A 57 -5.56 0.25 -11.39
CA ILE A 57 -4.88 0.59 -12.64
C ILE A 57 -3.35 0.37 -12.57
N CYS A 58 -2.74 0.53 -11.39
CA CYS A 58 -1.32 0.24 -11.16
C CYS A 58 -0.97 -1.27 -11.05
N GLN A 59 -1.94 -2.15 -11.26
CA GLN A 59 -1.80 -3.60 -11.42
C GLN A 59 -2.17 -4.05 -12.85
N ASP A 60 -2.69 -3.13 -13.67
CA ASP A 60 -3.06 -3.40 -15.06
C ASP A 60 -1.79 -3.56 -15.91
N ARG A 61 -1.74 -4.63 -16.71
CA ARG A 61 -0.56 -4.98 -17.51
C ARG A 61 -0.28 -3.95 -18.60
N ASP A 62 -1.33 -3.40 -19.21
CA ASP A 62 -1.21 -2.43 -20.29
C ASP A 62 -0.74 -1.09 -19.73
N TYR A 63 -1.26 -0.69 -18.57
CA TYR A 63 -0.78 0.50 -17.86
C TYR A 63 0.70 0.37 -17.47
N ILE A 64 1.11 -0.77 -16.91
CA ILE A 64 2.51 -1.01 -16.52
C ILE A 64 3.42 -0.93 -17.75
N ALA A 65 3.07 -1.59 -18.85
CA ALA A 65 3.86 -1.57 -20.08
C ALA A 65 4.00 -0.14 -20.66
N ALA A 66 2.91 0.65 -20.66
CA ALA A 66 2.94 2.03 -21.11
C ALA A 66 3.75 2.93 -20.16
N TYR A 67 3.63 2.73 -18.85
CA TYR A 67 4.39 3.47 -17.84
C TYR A 67 5.89 3.19 -17.95
N ASP A 68 6.28 1.93 -18.05
CA ASP A 68 7.68 1.51 -18.21
C ASP A 68 8.26 2.02 -19.53
N GLY A 69 7.49 2.01 -20.62
CA GLY A 69 7.92 2.59 -21.89
C GLY A 69 8.16 4.10 -21.82
N LYS A 70 7.41 4.81 -20.98
CA LYS A 70 7.49 6.27 -20.86
C LYS A 70 8.53 6.75 -19.84
N TYR A 71 8.68 6.03 -18.72
CA TYR A 71 9.48 6.46 -17.57
C TYR A 71 10.60 5.48 -17.18
N GLY A 72 10.62 4.26 -17.72
CA GLY A 72 11.59 3.23 -17.36
C GLY A 72 13.03 3.52 -17.84
N ALA A 73 13.23 4.49 -18.75
CA ALA A 73 14.54 4.95 -19.17
C ALA A 73 15.12 6.09 -18.30
N GLU A 74 14.31 6.67 -17.40
CA GLU A 74 14.67 7.84 -16.58
C GLU A 74 14.89 7.42 -15.11
N GLN A 75 15.70 6.37 -14.93
CA GLN A 75 16.21 5.92 -13.63
C GLN A 75 17.74 5.79 -13.72
N LEU A 76 18.41 6.95 -13.77
CA LEU A 76 19.84 7.11 -13.50
C LEU A 76 20.01 8.22 -12.46
#